data_AF-A0A8T2J004-F1
#
_entry.id   AF-A0A8T2J004-F1
#
_cell.length_a   1.000
_cell.length_b   1.000
_cell.length_c   1.000
_cell.angle_alpha   90.00
_cell.angle_beta   90.00
_cell.angle_gamma   90.00
#
_symmetry.space_group_name_H-M   'P 1'
#
loop_
_entity.id
_entity.type
_entity.pdbx_description
1 polymer ?
#
loop_
_entity_poly.entity_id
_entity_poly.type
_entity_poly.pdbx_seq_one_letter_code
_entity_poly.pdbx_strand_id
1 'polypeptide(L)'
;MMRILIFLFVASLVGLLKGCQLPSDWRPQTEACRAELVETIVFAKVLALYKDSYSVYNFLPWQYNSDLFYSAEIELLCDQAWGSMLEVPAGSRVNVTGLGYFHCYSYTVMENNSYYFFLRMDENYNLLPHGVNFQDPIFPDTPENHRMFASLFQFSNCSAEINPQIYTPDWEIQEDHRLLCGSVQRALMEEEERVKSLSQKVRMLEKANGHLREKVKNLKRSLRQAEIENKEALQAKCLPNKKKVNNKDTRLDNHKKVQERTPKKTTGNRLD
;
A
#
# COMPACT_ATOMS: atom_id res chain seq x y z
N MET A 1 36.94 -13.34 18.30
CA MET A 1 36.02 -14.30 17.66
C MET A 1 34.54 -13.93 17.83
N MET A 2 34.07 -13.68 19.05
CA MET A 2 32.63 -13.43 19.30
C MET A 2 32.02 -12.26 18.51
N ARG A 3 32.77 -11.15 18.31
CA ARG A 3 32.31 -9.99 17.53
C ARG A 3 32.14 -10.28 16.03
N ILE A 4 32.97 -11.16 15.47
CA ILE A 4 32.91 -11.54 14.04
C ILE A 4 31.69 -12.43 13.80
N LEU A 5 31.42 -13.36 14.72
CA LEU A 5 30.21 -14.19 14.71
C LEU A 5 28.93 -13.35 14.81
N ILE A 6 28.90 -12.33 15.67
CA ILE A 6 27.75 -11.42 15.77
C ILE A 6 27.56 -10.62 14.47
N PHE A 7 28.64 -10.11 13.87
CA PHE A 7 28.56 -9.41 12.57
C PHE A 7 28.06 -10.30 11.43
N LEU A 8 28.51 -11.56 11.38
CA LEU A 8 28.04 -12.54 10.39
C LEU A 8 26.57 -12.91 10.60
N PHE A 9 26.12 -12.99 11.86
CA PHE A 9 24.73 -13.28 12.21
C PHE A 9 23.80 -12.10 11.87
N VAL A 10 24.24 -10.87 12.12
CA VAL A 10 23.48 -9.66 11.74
C VAL A 10 23.45 -9.50 10.21
N ALA A 11 24.54 -9.80 9.50
CA ALA A 11 24.57 -9.78 8.05
C ALA A 11 23.66 -10.84 7.40
N SER A 12 23.56 -12.04 7.98
CA SER A 12 22.63 -13.08 7.50
C SER A 12 21.17 -12.72 7.78
N LEU A 13 20.87 -12.08 8.91
CA LEU A 13 19.55 -11.54 9.23
C LEU A 13 19.12 -10.42 8.25
N VAL A 14 20.04 -9.55 7.83
CA VAL A 14 19.77 -8.53 6.79
C VAL A 14 19.56 -9.17 5.41
N GLY A 15 20.20 -10.31 5.14
CA GLY A 15 19.94 -11.11 3.94
C GLY A 15 18.56 -11.78 3.94
N LEU A 16 18.12 -12.31 5.08
CA LEU A 16 16.78 -12.90 5.25
C LEU A 16 15.65 -11.87 5.26
N LEU A 17 15.92 -10.63 5.67
CA LEU A 17 14.95 -9.53 5.68
C LEU A 17 14.74 -8.87 4.31
N LYS A 18 15.53 -9.23 3.29
CA LYS A 18 15.25 -8.91 1.89
C LYS A 18 14.23 -9.88 1.31
N GLY A 19 13.11 -10.06 2.02
CA GLY A 19 11.88 -10.49 1.36
C GLY A 19 11.53 -9.47 0.27
N CYS A 20 10.85 -9.93 -0.77
CA CYS A 20 10.50 -9.10 -1.91
C CYS A 20 9.78 -7.83 -1.47
N GLN A 21 10.48 -6.71 -1.55
CA GLN A 21 9.96 -5.42 -1.10
C GLN A 21 8.96 -4.92 -2.14
N LEU A 22 7.70 -5.26 -1.91
CA LEU A 22 6.58 -4.71 -2.67
C LEU A 22 6.54 -3.18 -2.48
N PRO A 23 6.07 -2.42 -3.49
CA PRO A 23 5.85 -0.99 -3.35
C PRO A 23 5.02 -0.67 -2.09
N SER A 24 5.29 0.46 -1.43
CA SER A 24 4.56 0.86 -0.21
C SER A 24 3.05 0.99 -0.42
N ASP A 25 2.66 1.25 -1.67
CA ASP A 25 1.28 1.53 -2.08
C ASP A 25 0.64 0.27 -2.73
N TRP A 26 1.32 -0.88 -2.67
CA TRP A 26 0.79 -2.13 -3.21
C TRP A 26 -0.43 -2.62 -2.42
N ARG A 27 -1.46 -3.06 -3.15
CA ARG A 27 -2.69 -3.62 -2.60
C ARG A 27 -3.03 -4.92 -3.34
N PRO A 28 -3.44 -5.99 -2.66
CA PRO A 28 -3.94 -7.18 -3.35
C PRO A 28 -5.23 -6.83 -4.10
N GLN A 29 -5.38 -7.38 -5.30
CA GLN A 29 -6.59 -7.26 -6.10
C GLN A 29 -7.34 -8.59 -6.07
N THR A 30 -8.66 -8.54 -6.19
CA THR A 30 -9.44 -9.78 -6.34
C THR A 30 -9.11 -10.46 -7.66
N GLU A 31 -9.24 -11.77 -7.71
CA GLU A 31 -8.99 -12.56 -8.92
C GLU A 31 -9.87 -12.09 -10.08
N ALA A 32 -11.11 -11.67 -9.80
CA ALA A 32 -12.05 -11.16 -10.79
C ALA A 32 -11.56 -9.84 -11.43
N CYS A 33 -11.01 -8.95 -10.61
CA CYS A 33 -10.38 -7.72 -11.06
C CYS A 33 -9.19 -7.97 -11.98
N ARG A 34 -8.38 -8.97 -11.62
CA ARG A 34 -7.18 -9.32 -12.37
C ARG A 34 -7.54 -9.97 -13.70
N ALA A 35 -8.62 -10.74 -13.73
CA ALA A 35 -9.17 -11.31 -14.95
C ALA A 35 -9.71 -10.24 -15.93
N GLU A 36 -10.19 -9.10 -15.45
CA GLU A 36 -10.59 -7.97 -16.31
C GLU A 36 -9.38 -7.24 -16.90
N LEU A 37 -8.29 -7.11 -16.13
CA LEU A 37 -7.12 -6.32 -16.50
C LEU A 37 -6.10 -7.09 -17.36
N VAL A 38 -6.17 -8.42 -17.38
CA VAL A 38 -5.26 -9.25 -18.17
C VAL A 38 -5.70 -9.29 -19.63
N GLU A 39 -4.74 -9.34 -20.54
CA GLU A 39 -4.98 -9.39 -21.98
C GLU A 39 -5.68 -10.69 -22.41
N THR A 40 -5.29 -11.83 -21.84
CA THR A 40 -5.83 -13.14 -22.22
C THR A 40 -5.78 -14.11 -21.05
N ILE A 41 -6.85 -14.90 -20.91
CA ILE A 41 -6.92 -16.02 -19.95
C ILE A 41 -7.13 -17.28 -20.76
N VAL A 42 -6.39 -18.35 -20.47
CA VAL A 42 -6.60 -19.67 -21.10
C VAL A 42 -6.77 -20.75 -20.05
N PHE A 43 -7.70 -21.67 -20.27
CA PHE A 43 -7.78 -22.92 -19.52
C PHE A 43 -7.12 -24.03 -20.32
N ALA A 44 -6.03 -24.58 -19.79
CA ALA A 44 -5.18 -25.49 -20.55
C ALA A 44 -4.54 -26.56 -19.68
N LYS A 45 -4.29 -27.71 -20.29
CA LYS A 45 -3.57 -28.84 -19.70
C LYS A 45 -2.12 -28.82 -20.14
N VAL A 46 -1.20 -28.99 -19.20
CA VAL A 46 0.23 -29.06 -19.51
C VAL A 46 0.58 -30.46 -20.05
N LEU A 47 1.10 -30.52 -21.27
CA LEU A 47 1.49 -31.77 -21.92
C LEU A 47 2.94 -32.14 -21.63
N ALA A 48 3.85 -31.18 -21.85
CA ALA A 48 5.29 -31.40 -21.73
C ALA A 48 6.02 -30.14 -21.28
N LEU A 49 7.12 -30.33 -20.54
CA LEU A 49 8.02 -29.25 -20.11
C LEU A 49 9.34 -29.30 -20.87
N TYR A 50 9.75 -28.15 -21.41
CA TYR A 50 11.00 -27.98 -22.16
C TYR A 50 11.89 -27.00 -21.42
N LYS A 51 13.13 -27.39 -21.11
CA LYS A 51 14.09 -26.45 -20.52
C LYS A 51 14.45 -25.38 -21.55
N ASP A 52 14.31 -24.11 -21.19
CA ASP A 52 14.69 -23.03 -22.10
C ASP A 52 16.21 -22.92 -22.15
N SER A 53 16.78 -23.12 -23.34
CA SER A 53 18.19 -22.86 -23.59
C SER A 53 18.37 -21.35 -23.77
N TYR A 54 18.92 -20.69 -22.74
CA TYR A 54 19.55 -19.36 -22.76
C TYR A 54 19.13 -18.44 -23.93
N SER A 55 18.05 -17.66 -23.75
CA SER A 55 17.73 -16.59 -24.70
C SER A 55 18.47 -15.31 -24.30
N VAL A 56 19.14 -14.65 -25.27
CA VAL A 56 19.83 -13.36 -25.10
C VAL A 56 18.90 -12.25 -24.62
N TYR A 57 17.58 -12.45 -24.73
CA TYR A 57 16.53 -11.52 -24.31
C TYR A 57 16.05 -11.71 -22.87
N ASN A 58 16.46 -12.78 -22.18
CA ASN A 58 16.18 -13.02 -20.75
C ASN A 58 17.22 -12.37 -19.82
N PHE A 59 17.72 -11.17 -20.16
CA PHE A 59 18.67 -10.44 -19.32
C PHE A 59 17.94 -9.56 -18.31
N LEU A 60 17.72 -10.09 -17.11
CA LEU A 60 17.69 -9.24 -15.91
C LEU A 60 19.15 -9.05 -15.45
N PRO A 61 19.65 -7.82 -15.26
CA PRO A 61 21.07 -7.52 -15.01
C PRO A 61 21.70 -8.16 -13.75
N TRP A 62 20.94 -8.93 -12.96
CA TRP A 62 21.30 -9.38 -11.62
C TRP A 62 21.21 -10.90 -11.39
N GLN A 63 21.06 -11.74 -12.43
CA GLN A 63 20.97 -13.19 -12.24
C GLN A 63 21.98 -13.98 -13.10
N TYR A 64 22.91 -14.65 -12.41
CA TYR A 64 23.87 -15.60 -12.98
C TYR A 64 23.30 -17.04 -13.14
N ASN A 65 22.06 -17.30 -12.71
CA ASN A 65 21.44 -18.63 -12.76
C ASN A 65 20.26 -18.66 -13.74
N SER A 66 20.57 -18.79 -15.03
CA SER A 66 19.62 -18.97 -16.12
C SER A 66 19.00 -20.38 -16.20
N ASP A 67 19.33 -21.28 -15.26
CA ASP A 67 18.86 -22.67 -15.22
C ASP A 67 17.44 -22.86 -14.67
N LEU A 68 16.78 -21.77 -14.26
CA LEU A 68 15.48 -21.82 -13.56
C LEU A 68 14.27 -21.59 -14.47
N PHE A 69 14.49 -21.25 -15.76
CA PHE A 69 13.42 -20.99 -16.72
C PHE A 69 13.15 -22.18 -17.63
N TYR A 70 11.88 -22.37 -17.96
CA TYR A 70 11.42 -23.40 -18.89
C TYR A 70 10.19 -22.92 -19.66
N SER A 71 9.94 -23.59 -20.77
CA SER A 71 8.73 -23.47 -21.57
C SER A 71 7.85 -24.69 -21.35
N ALA A 72 6.53 -24.52 -21.47
CA ALA A 72 5.58 -25.61 -21.41
C ALA A 72 4.75 -25.65 -22.70
N GLU A 73 4.56 -26.84 -23.25
CA GLU A 73 3.54 -27.07 -24.26
C GLU A 73 2.23 -27.37 -23.56
N ILE A 74 1.23 -26.54 -23.84
CA ILE A 74 -0.09 -26.61 -23.25
C ILE A 74 -1.13 -26.93 -24.33
N GLU A 75 -2.12 -27.72 -23.96
CA GLU A 75 -3.29 -28.02 -24.78
C GLU A 75 -4.48 -27.26 -24.23
N LEU A 76 -5.11 -26.43 -25.07
CA LEU A 76 -6.30 -25.68 -24.68
C LEU A 76 -7.46 -26.65 -24.44
N LEU A 77 -8.09 -26.54 -23.28
CA LEU A 77 -9.28 -27.34 -22.96
C LEU A 77 -10.57 -26.66 -23.42
N CYS A 78 -10.49 -25.37 -23.73
CA CYS A 78 -11.62 -24.56 -24.16
C CYS A 78 -11.27 -23.64 -25.31
N ASP A 79 -12.29 -23.28 -26.07
CA ASP A 79 -12.18 -22.28 -27.12
C ASP A 79 -11.83 -20.93 -26.50
N GLN A 80 -10.74 -20.33 -26.98
CA GLN A 80 -10.31 -19.00 -26.57
C GLN A 80 -10.32 -18.05 -27.75
N ALA A 81 -10.97 -16.90 -27.57
CA ALA A 81 -10.82 -15.78 -28.48
C ALA A 81 -9.69 -14.85 -28.00
N TRP A 82 -8.75 -14.54 -28.89
CA TRP A 82 -7.75 -13.47 -28.70
C TRP A 82 -8.19 -12.25 -29.49
N GLY A 83 -8.78 -11.28 -28.78
CA GLY A 83 -9.35 -10.08 -29.40
C GLY A 83 -10.36 -10.42 -30.50
N SER A 84 -10.35 -9.63 -31.57
CA SER A 84 -11.28 -9.76 -32.70
C SER A 84 -10.75 -10.63 -33.86
N MET A 85 -9.56 -11.22 -33.77
CA MET A 85 -8.86 -11.73 -34.96
C MET A 85 -8.34 -13.18 -34.85
N LEU A 86 -8.32 -13.82 -33.69
CA LEU A 86 -7.93 -15.23 -33.60
C LEU A 86 -8.80 -16.01 -32.61
N GLU A 87 -9.62 -16.91 -33.14
CA GLU A 87 -10.30 -17.96 -32.38
C GLU A 87 -9.40 -19.19 -32.37
N VAL A 88 -8.91 -19.57 -31.20
CA VAL A 88 -8.10 -20.76 -31.02
C VAL A 88 -9.00 -21.86 -30.44
N PRO A 89 -9.31 -22.93 -31.20
CA PRO A 89 -10.25 -23.94 -30.75
C PRO A 89 -9.66 -24.83 -29.65
N ALA A 90 -10.54 -25.42 -28.85
CA ALA A 90 -10.20 -26.47 -27.90
C ALA A 90 -9.43 -27.62 -28.59
N GLY A 91 -8.42 -28.15 -27.91
CA GLY A 91 -7.48 -29.15 -28.44
C GLY A 91 -6.27 -28.54 -29.18
N SER A 92 -6.22 -27.23 -29.37
CA SER A 92 -5.06 -26.56 -29.94
C SER A 92 -3.88 -26.60 -28.98
N ARG A 93 -2.68 -26.84 -29.52
CA ARG A 93 -1.43 -26.89 -28.76
C ARG A 93 -0.66 -25.60 -28.93
N VAL A 94 -0.26 -24.99 -27.82
CA VAL A 94 0.47 -23.72 -27.80
C VAL A 94 1.62 -23.80 -26.81
N ASN A 95 2.71 -23.11 -27.11
CA ASN A 95 3.86 -23.03 -26.21
C ASN A 95 3.78 -21.77 -25.37
N VAL A 96 3.92 -21.93 -24.06
CA VAL A 96 4.05 -20.85 -23.09
C VAL A 96 5.49 -20.81 -22.62
N THR A 97 6.13 -19.66 -22.74
CA THR A 97 7.52 -19.44 -22.38
C THR A 97 7.62 -18.66 -21.06
N GLY A 98 8.81 -18.55 -20.46
CA GLY A 98 9.00 -17.72 -19.27
C GLY A 98 8.36 -18.28 -17.98
N LEU A 99 8.15 -19.60 -17.92
CA LEU A 99 7.80 -20.30 -16.69
C LEU A 99 9.07 -20.57 -15.88
N GLY A 100 8.92 -20.78 -14.57
CA GLY A 100 10.06 -21.04 -13.69
C GLY A 100 10.07 -20.25 -12.40
N TYR A 101 11.25 -20.25 -11.77
CA TYR A 101 11.48 -19.58 -10.49
C TYR A 101 12.06 -18.19 -10.69
N PHE A 102 11.31 -17.19 -10.26
CA PHE A 102 11.77 -15.82 -10.13
C PHE A 102 12.23 -15.56 -8.70
N HIS A 103 12.96 -14.47 -8.48
CA HIS A 103 13.44 -14.09 -7.15
C HIS A 103 12.30 -13.92 -6.11
N CYS A 104 11.10 -13.60 -6.59
CA CYS A 104 9.95 -13.21 -5.76
C CYS A 104 8.64 -13.96 -6.05
N TYR A 105 8.61 -14.69 -7.16
CA TYR A 105 7.41 -15.36 -7.67
C TYR A 105 7.85 -16.70 -8.24
N SER A 106 6.95 -17.67 -8.24
CA SER A 106 7.22 -18.97 -8.85
C SER A 106 6.08 -19.32 -9.78
N TYR A 107 6.37 -19.35 -11.08
CA TYR A 107 5.43 -19.76 -12.11
C TYR A 107 5.70 -21.21 -12.43
N THR A 108 5.45 -22.06 -11.45
CA THR A 108 5.72 -23.50 -11.55
C THR A 108 4.47 -24.25 -11.94
N VAL A 109 4.59 -25.07 -12.97
CA VAL A 109 3.54 -25.97 -13.44
C VAL A 109 4.05 -27.40 -13.51
N MET A 110 3.12 -28.35 -13.43
CA MET A 110 3.40 -29.78 -13.48
C MET A 110 2.79 -30.39 -14.73
N GLU A 111 3.47 -31.38 -15.30
CA GLU A 111 2.95 -32.15 -16.43
C GLU A 111 1.64 -32.87 -16.05
N ASN A 112 0.75 -33.00 -17.04
CA ASN A 112 -0.54 -33.67 -16.95
C ASN A 112 -1.56 -33.03 -15.99
N ASN A 113 -1.29 -31.82 -15.47
CA ASN A 113 -2.21 -31.02 -14.68
C ASN A 113 -2.84 -29.90 -15.51
N SER A 114 -4.05 -29.50 -15.13
CA SER A 114 -4.80 -28.40 -15.73
C SER A 114 -4.65 -27.13 -14.90
N TYR A 115 -4.46 -26.01 -15.59
CA TYR A 115 -4.31 -24.69 -14.98
C TYR A 115 -5.04 -23.62 -15.80
N TYR A 116 -5.45 -22.56 -15.12
CA TYR A 116 -5.80 -21.29 -15.74
C TYR A 116 -4.55 -20.43 -15.83
N PHE A 117 -4.21 -19.97 -17.02
CA PHE A 117 -3.06 -19.12 -17.27
C PHE A 117 -3.52 -17.72 -17.66
N PHE A 118 -2.95 -16.72 -17.01
CA PHE A 118 -3.02 -15.33 -17.41
C PHE A 118 -1.85 -15.08 -18.33
N LEU A 119 -2.13 -14.86 -19.61
CA LEU A 119 -1.13 -14.72 -20.65
C LEU A 119 -1.19 -13.33 -21.26
N ARG A 120 -0.03 -12.88 -21.74
CA ARG A 120 0.11 -11.75 -22.65
C ARG A 120 0.94 -12.19 -23.84
N MET A 121 0.73 -11.51 -24.95
CA MET A 121 1.56 -11.69 -26.14
C MET A 121 2.71 -10.68 -26.11
N ASP A 122 3.94 -11.13 -26.34
CA ASP A 122 5.08 -10.23 -26.53
C ASP A 122 5.16 -9.70 -27.98
N GLU A 123 6.10 -8.79 -28.24
CA GLU A 123 6.35 -8.25 -29.59
C GLU A 123 6.76 -9.31 -30.62
N ASN A 124 7.18 -10.48 -30.16
CA ASN A 124 7.61 -11.61 -30.97
C ASN A 124 6.53 -12.70 -31.09
N TYR A 125 5.29 -12.43 -30.68
CA TYR A 125 4.17 -13.37 -30.66
C TYR A 125 4.34 -14.59 -29.73
N ASN A 126 5.26 -14.53 -28.76
CA ASN A 126 5.36 -15.53 -27.70
C ASN A 126 4.35 -15.25 -26.59
N LEU A 127 3.74 -16.32 -26.08
CA LEU A 127 2.87 -16.23 -24.92
C LEU A 127 3.70 -16.32 -23.64
N LEU A 128 3.50 -15.32 -22.77
CA LEU A 128 4.20 -15.19 -21.49
C LEU A 128 3.19 -15.07 -20.34
N PRO A 129 3.46 -15.67 -19.17
CA PRO A 129 2.68 -15.43 -17.96
C PRO A 129 2.65 -13.93 -17.61
N HIS A 130 1.44 -13.39 -17.43
CA HIS A 130 1.22 -12.00 -17.07
C HIS A 130 0.63 -11.85 -15.68
N GLY A 131 1.49 -11.56 -14.71
CA GLY A 131 1.08 -11.23 -13.35
C GLY A 131 0.51 -9.82 -13.27
N VAL A 132 -0.82 -9.70 -13.14
CA VAL A 132 -1.46 -8.41 -12.86
C VAL A 132 -1.14 -8.00 -11.42
N ASN A 133 -0.57 -6.81 -11.26
CA ASN A 133 -0.26 -6.19 -9.98
C ASN A 133 0.55 -7.11 -9.05
N PHE A 134 1.63 -7.70 -9.57
CA PHE A 134 2.57 -8.52 -8.79
C PHE A 134 1.94 -9.75 -8.10
N GLN A 135 0.86 -10.29 -8.67
CA GLN A 135 0.17 -11.47 -8.17
C GLN A 135 0.23 -12.62 -9.19
N ASP A 136 0.00 -13.83 -8.70
CA ASP A 136 0.28 -15.07 -9.44
C ASP A 136 -0.57 -15.20 -10.72
N PRO A 137 0.05 -15.38 -11.89
CA PRO A 137 -0.67 -15.51 -13.17
C PRO A 137 -1.21 -16.91 -13.44
N ILE A 138 -0.93 -17.90 -12.59
CA ILE A 138 -1.28 -19.30 -12.83
C ILE A 138 -2.12 -19.83 -11.67
N PHE A 139 -3.28 -20.37 -11.99
CA PHE A 139 -4.21 -20.92 -11.02
C PHE A 139 -4.43 -22.41 -11.29
N PRO A 140 -4.34 -23.29 -10.28
CA PRO A 140 -4.68 -24.69 -10.46
C PRO A 140 -6.18 -24.87 -10.71
N ASP A 141 -6.55 -25.94 -11.39
CA ASP A 141 -7.93 -26.36 -11.54
C ASP A 141 -8.52 -26.83 -10.20
N THR A 142 -9.16 -25.92 -9.49
CA THR A 142 -9.93 -26.18 -8.25
C THR A 142 -11.40 -25.85 -8.52
N PRO A 143 -12.37 -26.47 -7.81
CA PRO A 143 -13.78 -26.17 -8.04
C PRO A 143 -14.13 -24.71 -7.77
N GLU A 144 -13.41 -24.02 -6.89
CA GLU A 144 -13.56 -22.59 -6.63
C GLU A 144 -13.11 -21.75 -7.83
N ASN A 145 -11.89 -22.01 -8.34
CA ASN A 145 -11.34 -21.30 -9.49
C ASN A 145 -12.18 -21.58 -10.75
N HIS A 146 -12.60 -22.83 -10.92
CA HIS A 146 -13.40 -23.26 -12.04
C HIS A 146 -14.77 -22.54 -12.06
N ARG A 147 -15.44 -22.38 -10.92
CA ARG A 147 -16.67 -21.56 -10.81
C ARG A 147 -16.41 -20.09 -11.14
N MET A 148 -15.29 -19.56 -10.65
CA MET A 148 -14.94 -18.16 -10.83
C MET A 148 -14.63 -17.83 -12.29
N PHE A 149 -13.90 -18.70 -12.99
CA PHE A 149 -13.51 -18.52 -14.38
C PHE A 149 -14.61 -18.94 -15.37
N ALA A 150 -15.47 -19.91 -15.04
CA ALA A 150 -16.59 -20.29 -15.90
C ALA A 150 -17.53 -19.10 -16.24
N SER A 151 -17.73 -18.18 -15.30
CA SER A 151 -18.51 -16.95 -15.55
C SER A 151 -17.77 -15.92 -16.40
N LEU A 152 -16.43 -16.00 -16.52
CA LEU A 152 -15.65 -15.12 -17.40
C LEU A 152 -15.70 -15.59 -18.86
N PHE A 153 -15.79 -16.91 -19.07
CA PHE A 153 -15.74 -17.51 -20.39
C PHE A 153 -17.13 -17.87 -20.94
N GLN A 154 -18.04 -16.90 -20.92
CA GLN A 154 -19.46 -17.05 -21.32
C GLN A 154 -19.69 -17.66 -22.72
N PHE A 155 -18.68 -17.67 -23.58
CA PHE A 155 -18.73 -18.18 -24.96
C PHE A 155 -17.87 -19.41 -25.23
N SER A 156 -17.26 -20.01 -24.21
CA SER A 156 -16.36 -21.17 -24.37
C SER A 156 -17.06 -22.46 -23.93
N ASN A 157 -16.70 -23.58 -24.55
CA ASN A 157 -17.14 -24.91 -24.14
C ASN A 157 -16.56 -25.38 -22.77
N CYS A 158 -16.00 -24.47 -21.95
CA CYS A 158 -15.47 -24.77 -20.62
C CYS A 158 -16.54 -25.17 -19.59
N SER A 159 -17.81 -24.84 -19.82
CA SER A 159 -18.86 -24.93 -18.79
C SER A 159 -19.58 -26.28 -18.74
N ALA A 160 -19.18 -27.26 -19.57
CA ALA A 160 -19.99 -28.43 -19.91
C ALA A 160 -20.35 -29.38 -18.74
N GLU A 161 -19.66 -29.30 -17.59
CA GLU A 161 -19.90 -30.19 -16.44
C GLU A 161 -20.51 -29.52 -15.20
N ILE A 162 -20.71 -28.20 -15.20
CA ILE A 162 -21.40 -27.52 -14.11
C ILE A 162 -22.87 -27.45 -14.47
N ASN A 163 -23.71 -28.15 -13.70
CA ASN A 163 -25.16 -27.97 -13.70
C ASN A 163 -25.45 -26.46 -13.75
N PRO A 164 -26.00 -25.91 -14.84
CA PRO A 164 -26.18 -24.48 -14.99
C PRO A 164 -26.98 -24.03 -13.78
N GLN A 165 -26.32 -23.28 -12.89
CA GLN A 165 -26.99 -22.66 -11.77
C GLN A 165 -28.22 -21.96 -12.34
N ILE A 166 -29.38 -22.30 -11.78
CA ILE A 166 -30.68 -21.72 -12.12
C ILE A 166 -30.45 -20.22 -12.31
N TYR A 167 -30.63 -19.76 -13.54
CA TYR A 167 -30.51 -18.35 -13.89
C TYR A 167 -31.37 -17.54 -12.90
N THR A 168 -30.71 -16.79 -12.02
CA THR A 168 -31.37 -15.81 -11.15
C THR A 168 -30.95 -14.41 -11.59
N PRO A 169 -31.87 -13.44 -11.64
CA PRO A 169 -31.56 -12.08 -12.07
C PRO A 169 -30.49 -11.39 -11.21
N ASP A 170 -30.23 -11.88 -9.99
CA ASP A 170 -29.11 -11.42 -9.16
C ASP A 170 -27.73 -11.74 -9.77
N TRP A 171 -27.61 -12.80 -10.58
CA TRP A 171 -26.35 -13.17 -11.25
C TRP A 171 -25.98 -12.19 -12.36
N GLU A 172 -26.95 -11.72 -13.14
CA GLU A 172 -26.73 -10.74 -14.22
C GLU A 172 -26.27 -9.39 -13.64
N ILE A 173 -26.87 -8.98 -12.52
CA ILE A 173 -26.43 -7.81 -11.75
C ILE A 173 -25.00 -8.05 -11.20
N GLN A 174 -24.69 -9.23 -10.70
CA GLN A 174 -23.35 -9.53 -10.20
C GLN A 174 -22.28 -9.55 -11.30
N GLU A 175 -22.61 -9.96 -12.53
CA GLU A 175 -21.71 -9.92 -13.69
C GLU A 175 -21.49 -8.49 -14.20
N ASP A 176 -22.54 -7.68 -14.29
CA ASP A 176 -22.46 -6.26 -14.68
C ASP A 176 -21.59 -5.44 -13.71
N HIS A 177 -21.64 -5.78 -12.42
CA HIS A 177 -20.80 -5.16 -11.40
C HIS A 177 -19.37 -5.70 -11.36
N ARG A 178 -19.08 -6.84 -12.01
CA ARG A 178 -17.77 -7.51 -11.95
C ARG A 178 -16.72 -6.85 -12.84
N LEU A 179 -17.13 -6.18 -13.92
CA LEU A 179 -16.27 -5.58 -14.96
C LEU A 179 -15.95 -4.09 -14.71
N LEU A 180 -16.12 -3.61 -13.48
CA LEU A 180 -15.90 -2.21 -13.14
C LEU A 180 -14.55 -1.98 -12.45
N CYS A 181 -13.68 -2.97 -12.43
CA CYS A 181 -12.52 -2.96 -11.57
C CYS A 181 -11.49 -1.90 -11.98
N GLY A 182 -11.28 -1.70 -13.28
CA GLY A 182 -10.45 -0.59 -13.78
C GLY A 182 -11.01 0.79 -13.43
N SER A 183 -12.33 0.95 -13.45
CA SER A 183 -13.01 2.23 -13.15
C SER A 183 -13.03 2.53 -11.65
N VAL A 184 -13.35 1.53 -10.81
CA VAL A 184 -13.35 1.65 -9.35
C VAL A 184 -11.95 1.90 -8.82
N GLN A 185 -10.94 1.19 -9.33
CA GLN A 185 -9.55 1.42 -8.93
C GLN A 185 -9.09 2.83 -9.29
N ARG A 186 -9.43 3.32 -10.49
CA ARG A 186 -9.10 4.68 -10.89
C ARG A 186 -9.76 5.72 -9.98
N ALA A 187 -11.04 5.55 -9.67
CA ALA A 187 -11.75 6.44 -8.75
C ALA A 187 -11.16 6.41 -7.33
N LEU A 188 -10.76 5.23 -6.84
CA LEU A 188 -10.14 5.08 -5.53
C LEU A 188 -8.78 5.78 -5.46
N MET A 189 -7.96 5.65 -6.51
CA MET A 189 -6.67 6.32 -6.61
C MET A 189 -6.81 7.84 -6.66
N GLU A 190 -7.81 8.35 -7.40
CA GLU A 190 -8.09 9.78 -7.49
C GLU A 190 -8.49 10.37 -6.14
N GLU A 191 -9.31 9.64 -5.36
CA GLU A 191 -9.65 10.06 -4.00
C GLU A 191 -8.47 10.00 -3.03
N GLU A 192 -7.59 9.00 -3.15
CA GLU A 192 -6.38 8.95 -2.34
C GLU A 192 -5.46 10.15 -2.62
N GLU A 193 -5.30 10.54 -3.89
CA GLU A 193 -4.52 11.73 -4.27
C GLU A 193 -5.15 13.01 -3.72
N ARG A 194 -6.49 13.13 -3.78
CA ARG A 194 -7.23 14.23 -3.14
C ARG A 194 -6.97 14.29 -1.65
N VAL A 195 -7.02 13.16 -0.95
CA VAL A 195 -6.76 13.05 0.49
C VAL A 195 -5.32 13.44 0.82
N LYS A 196 -4.33 12.97 0.04
CA LYS A 196 -2.90 13.36 0.20
C LYS A 196 -2.72 14.87 0.05
N SER A 197 -3.32 15.47 -0.99
CA SER A 197 -3.28 16.93 -1.21
C SER A 197 -3.94 17.71 -0.06
N LEU A 198 -5.10 17.24 0.40
CA LEU A 198 -5.83 17.88 1.50
C LEU A 198 -5.05 17.78 2.82
N SER A 199 -4.46 16.62 3.11
CA SER A 199 -3.59 16.40 4.28
C SER A 199 -2.39 17.35 4.27
N GLN A 200 -1.75 17.55 3.12
CA GLN A 200 -0.66 18.51 2.98
C GLN A 200 -1.14 19.95 3.23
N LYS A 201 -2.31 20.34 2.72
CA LYS A 201 -2.93 21.65 2.99
C LYS A 201 -3.26 21.84 4.46
N VAL A 202 -3.83 20.85 5.13
CA VAL A 202 -4.11 20.87 6.57
C VAL A 202 -2.81 21.07 7.35
N ARG A 203 -1.75 20.33 7.03
CA ARG A 203 -0.44 20.48 7.69
C ARG A 203 0.17 21.87 7.50
N MET A 204 -0.04 22.51 6.34
CA MET A 204 0.39 23.89 6.10
C MET A 204 -0.45 24.90 6.91
N LEU A 205 -1.77 24.73 6.93
CA LEU A 205 -2.68 25.58 7.69
C LEU A 205 -2.46 25.47 9.20
N GLU A 206 -2.19 24.27 9.72
CA GLU A 206 -1.85 24.04 11.12
C GLU A 206 -0.57 24.78 11.51
N LYS A 207 0.47 24.76 10.66
CA LYS A 207 1.70 25.54 10.88
C LYS A 207 1.43 27.05 10.90
N ALA A 208 0.64 27.54 9.95
CA ALA A 208 0.28 28.96 9.88
C ALA A 208 -0.54 29.40 11.10
N ASN A 209 -1.53 28.61 11.51
CA ASN A 209 -2.31 28.86 12.73
C ASN A 209 -1.44 28.80 13.98
N GLY A 210 -0.50 27.86 14.07
CA GLY A 210 0.50 27.81 15.14
C GLY A 210 1.30 29.12 15.24
N HIS A 211 1.79 29.61 14.10
CA HIS A 211 2.53 30.86 14.02
C HIS A 211 1.68 32.09 14.41
N LEU A 212 0.42 32.16 13.94
CA LEU A 212 -0.51 33.23 14.33
C LEU A 212 -0.82 33.19 15.83
N ARG A 213 -1.04 32.00 16.39
CA ARG A 213 -1.28 31.83 17.83
C ARG A 213 -0.09 32.32 18.67
N GLU A 214 1.13 32.12 18.17
CA GLU A 214 2.34 32.62 18.81
C GLU A 214 2.48 34.15 18.70
N LYS A 215 2.17 34.74 17.53
CA LYS A 215 2.09 36.20 17.36
C LYS A 215 1.07 36.85 18.29
N VAL A 216 -0.12 36.25 18.44
CA VAL A 216 -1.16 36.74 19.36
C VAL A 216 -0.69 36.66 20.81
N LYS A 217 -0.01 35.57 21.21
CA LYS A 217 0.58 35.47 22.55
C LYS A 217 1.62 36.56 22.78
N ASN A 218 2.46 36.86 21.80
CA ASN A 218 3.48 37.91 21.92
C ASN A 218 2.86 39.31 21.99
N LEU A 219 1.90 39.64 21.13
CA LEU A 219 1.18 40.92 21.19
C LEU A 219 0.46 41.11 22.51
N LYS A 220 -0.18 40.05 23.05
CA LYS A 220 -0.82 40.09 24.37
C LYS A 220 0.19 40.37 25.49
N ARG A 221 1.41 39.85 25.40
CA ARG A 221 2.50 40.15 26.35
C ARG A 221 2.93 41.62 26.23
N SER A 222 3.15 42.10 25.00
CA SER A 222 3.52 43.50 24.76
C SER A 222 2.46 44.50 25.21
N LEU A 223 1.17 44.20 24.99
CA LEU A 223 0.05 45.05 25.45
C LEU A 223 0.03 45.16 26.98
N ARG A 224 0.18 44.03 27.69
CA ARG A 224 0.25 44.04 29.16
C ARG A 224 1.43 44.86 29.67
N GLN A 225 2.58 44.76 29.01
CA GLN A 225 3.76 45.53 29.35
C GLN A 225 3.51 47.03 29.17
N ALA A 226 2.93 47.44 28.05
CA ALA A 226 2.57 48.82 27.78
C ALA A 226 1.49 49.36 28.75
N GLU A 227 0.51 48.55 29.16
CA GLU A 227 -0.48 48.93 30.17
C GLU A 227 0.16 49.19 31.53
N ILE A 228 1.13 48.35 31.94
CA ILE A 228 1.89 48.54 33.18
C ILE A 228 2.70 49.83 33.11
N GLU A 229 3.48 50.01 32.03
CA GLU A 229 4.29 51.21 31.82
C GLU A 229 3.46 52.49 31.76
N ASN A 230 2.28 52.44 31.14
CA ASN A 230 1.38 53.60 31.09
C ASN A 230 0.79 53.91 32.47
N LYS A 231 0.49 52.89 33.28
CA LYS A 231 0.01 53.06 34.66
C LYS A 231 1.10 53.64 35.58
N GLU A 232 2.35 53.21 35.40
CA GLU A 232 3.52 53.77 36.08
C GLU A 232 3.79 55.22 35.64
N ALA A 233 3.67 55.53 34.35
CA ALA A 233 3.81 56.87 33.81
C ALA A 233 2.70 57.83 34.28
N LEU A 234 1.46 57.35 34.39
CA LEU A 234 0.35 58.10 34.98
C LEU A 234 0.55 58.35 36.48
N GLN A 235 1.06 57.37 37.24
CA GLN A 235 1.44 57.60 38.64
C GLN A 235 2.59 58.60 38.79
N ALA A 236 3.58 58.58 37.89
CA ALA A 236 4.67 59.54 37.87
C ALA A 236 4.21 60.97 37.52
N LYS A 237 3.23 61.13 36.62
CA LYS A 237 2.65 62.43 36.26
C LYS A 237 1.73 63.02 37.33
N CYS A 238 1.07 62.19 38.15
CA CYS A 238 0.25 62.64 39.27
C CYS A 238 1.06 63.08 40.51
N LEU A 239 2.39 63.08 40.45
CA LEU A 239 3.26 63.55 41.52
C LEU A 239 4.21 64.67 41.05
N PRO A 240 3.74 65.93 40.96
CA PRO A 240 4.61 67.07 41.17
C PRO A 240 4.31 67.71 42.54
N ASN A 241 5.39 67.95 43.29
CA ASN A 241 5.46 68.61 44.60
C ASN A 241 4.97 67.86 45.83
N LYS A 242 5.92 67.21 46.50
CA LYS A 242 6.25 67.54 47.90
C LYS A 242 7.65 67.02 48.22
N LYS A 243 8.62 67.94 48.31
CA LYS A 243 9.90 67.68 48.97
C LYS A 243 9.91 68.37 50.34
N LYS A 244 10.38 67.58 51.32
CA LYS A 244 10.92 67.92 52.64
C LYS A 244 9.91 68.27 53.73
N VAL A 245 9.88 67.47 54.80
CA VAL A 245 10.46 67.81 56.11
C VAL A 245 10.80 66.50 56.88
N ASN A 246 11.95 66.53 57.57
CA ASN A 246 12.51 65.54 58.50
C ASN A 246 11.54 65.04 59.59
N ASN A 247 11.69 63.82 60.11
CA ASN A 247 12.48 63.53 61.33
C ASN A 247 12.36 62.06 61.78
N LYS A 248 13.54 61.50 62.11
CA LYS A 248 13.92 60.61 63.21
C LYS A 248 12.89 59.74 63.99
N ASP A 249 13.30 58.47 64.08
CA ASP A 249 13.52 57.66 65.30
C ASP A 249 12.45 56.68 65.85
N THR A 250 12.94 55.44 66.02
CA THR A 250 12.66 54.42 67.05
C THR A 250 11.64 53.30 66.81
N ARG A 251 12.19 52.15 66.39
CA ARG A 251 12.17 50.79 67.00
C ARG A 251 10.99 50.30 67.87
N LEU A 252 10.65 49.03 67.59
CA LEU A 252 10.13 47.92 68.44
C LEU A 252 8.66 48.07 68.92
N ASP A 253 7.80 47.05 68.94
CA ASP A 253 8.04 45.60 69.04
C ASP A 253 6.80 44.77 68.65
N ASN A 254 7.08 43.53 68.22
CA ASN A 254 6.33 42.26 68.35
C ASN A 254 4.79 42.20 68.26
N HIS A 255 4.28 41.31 67.38
CA HIS A 255 3.87 39.96 67.82
C HIS A 255 3.57 38.98 66.66
N LYS A 256 4.13 37.77 66.82
CA LYS A 256 3.93 36.54 66.03
C LYS A 256 2.46 36.10 65.92
N LYS A 257 2.12 35.46 64.79
CA LYS A 257 1.58 34.09 64.81
C LYS A 257 1.89 33.31 63.53
N VAL A 258 2.48 32.15 63.75
CA VAL A 258 2.81 31.07 62.81
C VAL A 258 1.78 29.96 63.02
N GLN A 259 1.30 29.33 61.95
CA GLN A 259 1.07 27.87 61.81
C GLN A 259 0.65 27.56 60.37
N GLU A 260 1.51 26.92 59.57
CA GLU A 260 1.63 25.47 59.32
C GLU A 260 0.73 25.00 58.14
N ARG A 261 1.35 24.74 56.97
CA ARG A 261 1.70 23.43 56.38
C ARG A 261 0.46 22.61 55.94
N THR A 262 0.31 22.25 54.67
CA THR A 262 1.08 21.15 54.06
C THR A 262 0.92 21.07 52.51
N PRO A 263 1.77 20.29 51.81
CA PRO A 263 1.90 20.23 50.35
C PRO A 263 1.41 18.91 49.69
N LYS A 264 1.56 18.86 48.35
CA LYS A 264 1.47 17.71 47.39
C LYS A 264 0.07 17.53 46.76
N LYS A 265 -0.08 17.23 45.46
CA LYS A 265 0.61 16.19 44.66
C LYS A 265 0.54 16.49 43.15
N THR A 266 1.65 16.22 42.47
CA THR A 266 1.76 15.85 41.06
C THR A 266 1.17 14.46 40.84
N THR A 267 0.46 14.28 39.72
CA THR A 267 0.25 12.98 39.07
C THR A 267 0.40 13.20 37.57
N GLY A 268 1.55 12.76 37.04
CA GLY A 268 1.55 12.17 35.72
C GLY A 268 1.04 10.73 35.86
N ASN A 269 0.35 10.24 34.83
CA ASN A 269 0.34 8.83 34.50
C ASN A 269 0.21 8.68 32.99
N ARG A 270 1.11 7.83 32.49
CA ARG A 270 1.19 7.13 31.21
C ARG A 270 0.16 5.97 31.21
N LEU A 271 -0.11 5.41 30.02
CA LEU A 271 -0.78 4.14 29.63
C LEU A 271 -1.69 4.50 28.44
N ASP A 272 -1.70 3.88 27.26
CA ASP A 272 -1.09 2.66 26.71
C ASP A 272 -0.87 2.88 25.20
#